data_AF-A0A316KMT7-F1
#
_entry.id   AF-A0A316KMT7-F1
#
_cell.length_a   1.000
_cell.length_b   1.000
_cell.length_c   1.000
_cell.angle_alpha   90.00
_cell.angle_beta   90.00
_cell.angle_gamma   90.00
#
_symmetry.space_group_name_H-M   'P 1'
#
loop_
_entity.id
_entity.type
_entity.pdbx_description
1 polymer ?
#
loop_
_entity_poly.entity_id
_entity_poly.type
_entity_poly.pdbx_seq_one_letter_code
_entity_poly.pdbx_strand_id
1 'polypeptide(L)'
;MGSIVMSNTSKRETHTQLVLSMADRQGLDLQEMVLRAELSETDFEHAIDQCLGCTQPAACKCLLENSMGQLNLPEYCRNEGLFNELSSK
;
A
#
# COMPACT_ATOMS: atom_id res chain seq x y z
N MET A 1 -9.06 14.27 30.12
CA MET A 1 -8.83 14.97 28.84
C MET A 1 -7.77 14.20 28.07
N GLY A 2 -8.10 13.66 26.90
CA GLY A 2 -7.17 12.96 26.02
C GLY A 2 -7.82 12.89 24.64
N SER A 3 -7.25 13.62 23.70
CA SER A 3 -7.90 14.11 22.50
C SER A 3 -8.44 13.02 21.56
N ILE A 4 -9.60 13.34 21.00
CA ILE A 4 -10.20 12.77 19.79
C ILE A 4 -9.14 12.64 18.67
N VAL A 5 -8.79 11.41 18.30
CA VAL A 5 -8.18 11.07 17.01
C VAL A 5 -9.06 10.05 16.29
N MET A 6 -10.30 10.44 16.02
CA MET A 6 -11.19 9.74 15.10
C MET A 6 -11.49 10.69 13.95
N SER A 7 -10.69 10.65 12.87
CA SER A 7 -11.04 11.20 11.54
C SER A 7 -9.93 11.01 10.48
N ASN A 8 -8.65 10.87 10.85
CA ASN A 8 -7.54 10.75 9.88
C ASN A 8 -6.91 9.34 9.84
N THR A 9 -7.00 8.60 10.94
CA THR A 9 -6.61 7.18 11.06
C THR A 9 -7.38 6.31 10.07
N SER A 10 -8.69 6.49 9.94
CA SER A 10 -9.52 5.65 9.05
C SER A 10 -9.14 5.76 7.57
N LYS A 11 -8.67 6.94 7.12
CA LYS A 11 -8.13 7.10 5.75
C LYS A 11 -6.79 6.39 5.63
N ARG A 12 -5.84 6.65 6.54
CA ARG A 12 -4.54 5.99 6.56
C ARG A 12 -4.70 4.47 6.58
N GLU A 13 -5.55 3.92 7.45
CA GLU A 13 -5.87 2.49 7.55
C GLU A 13 -6.45 1.93 6.25
N THR A 14 -7.37 2.66 5.60
CA THR A 14 -7.92 2.24 4.28
C THR A 14 -6.79 2.16 3.25
N HIS A 15 -5.91 3.16 3.20
CA HIS A 15 -4.78 3.17 2.29
C HIS A 15 -3.73 2.09 2.64
N THR A 16 -3.49 1.82 3.91
CA THR A 16 -2.64 0.71 4.37
C THR A 16 -3.17 -0.62 3.84
N GLN A 17 -4.47 -0.88 3.97
CA GLN A 17 -5.09 -2.09 3.43
C GLN A 17 -4.99 -2.17 1.90
N LEU A 18 -5.13 -1.05 1.19
CA LEU A 18 -4.95 -0.99 -0.27
C LEU A 18 -3.50 -1.30 -0.68
N VAL A 19 -2.52 -0.72 0.00
CA VAL A 19 -1.09 -0.96 -0.27
C VAL A 19 -0.73 -2.42 -0.01
N LEU A 20 -1.17 -2.99 1.11
CA LEU A 20 -0.97 -4.41 1.43
C LEU A 20 -1.63 -5.33 0.41
N SER A 21 -2.88 -5.04 0.02
CA SER A 21 -3.58 -5.83 -0.99
C SER A 21 -2.89 -5.74 -2.35
N MET A 22 -2.41 -4.56 -2.75
CA MET A 22 -1.64 -4.38 -3.98
C MET A 22 -0.32 -5.15 -3.96
N ALA A 23 0.37 -5.16 -2.82
CA ALA A 23 1.60 -5.92 -2.64
C ALA A 23 1.35 -7.43 -2.79
N ASP A 24 0.30 -7.93 -2.12
CA ASP A 24 -0.12 -9.33 -2.20
C ASP A 24 -0.43 -9.73 -3.65
N ARG A 25 -1.06 -8.85 -4.43
CA ARG A 25 -1.28 -9.08 -5.87
C ARG A 25 -0.01 -9.12 -6.70
N GLN A 26 1.08 -8.54 -6.21
CA GLN A 26 2.41 -8.64 -6.82
C GLN A 26 3.22 -9.81 -6.27
N GLY A 27 2.65 -10.61 -5.37
CA GLY A 27 3.36 -11.70 -4.68
C GLY A 27 4.32 -11.21 -3.60
N LEU A 28 4.17 -9.96 -3.16
CA LEU A 28 4.98 -9.34 -2.12
C LEU A 28 4.19 -9.23 -0.82
N ASP A 29 4.72 -9.77 0.27
CA ASP A 29 4.12 -9.59 1.59
C ASP A 29 4.92 -8.53 2.38
N LEU A 30 4.47 -7.28 2.32
CA LEU A 30 5.16 -6.18 3.00
C LEU A 30 5.23 -6.37 4.52
N GLN A 31 4.23 -7.01 5.15
CA GLN A 31 4.27 -7.27 6.58
C GLN A 31 5.40 -8.25 6.91
N GLU A 32 5.52 -9.30 6.10
CA GLU A 32 6.56 -10.31 6.25
C GLU A 32 7.95 -9.72 5.97
N MET A 33 8.10 -8.89 4.94
CA MET A 33 9.35 -8.19 4.64
C MET A 33 9.78 -7.24 5.76
N VAL A 34 8.84 -6.55 6.42
CA VAL A 34 9.15 -5.74 7.61
C VAL A 34 9.62 -6.61 8.76
N LEU A 35 8.95 -7.74 9.01
CA LEU A 35 9.37 -8.71 10.04
C LEU A 35 10.75 -9.31 9.75
N ARG A 36 11.10 -9.49 8.47
CA ARG A 36 12.43 -9.94 8.02
C ARG A 36 13.50 -8.85 8.03
N ALA A 37 13.14 -7.61 8.35
CA ALA A 37 13.99 -6.43 8.22
C ALA A 37 14.51 -6.22 6.77
N GLU A 38 13.74 -6.69 5.77
CA GLU A 38 13.98 -6.39 4.36
C GLU A 38 13.36 -5.05 3.94
N LEU A 39 12.31 -4.63 4.65
CA LEU A 39 11.68 -3.31 4.52
C LEU A 39 11.66 -2.64 5.91
N SER A 40 12.06 -1.38 5.99
CA SER A 40 11.97 -0.65 7.26
C SER A 40 10.52 -0.23 7.53
N GLU A 41 10.12 -0.17 8.80
CA GLU A 41 8.81 0.37 9.19
C GLU A 41 8.61 1.79 8.62
N THR A 42 9.67 2.60 8.63
CA THR A 42 9.66 3.94 8.02
C THR A 42 9.37 3.90 6.51
N ASP A 43 9.99 2.99 5.77
CA ASP A 43 9.75 2.85 4.33
C ASP A 43 8.30 2.42 4.05
N PHE A 44 7.75 1.53 4.88
CA PHE A 44 6.35 1.13 4.82
C PHE A 44 5.41 2.31 5.10
N GLU A 45 5.67 3.12 6.12
CA GLU A 45 4.90 4.32 6.41
C GLU A 45 4.98 5.34 5.26
N HIS A 46 6.16 5.52 4.68
CA HIS A 46 6.34 6.36 3.49
C HIS A 46 5.50 5.87 2.30
N ALA A 47 5.43 4.57 2.06
CA ALA A 47 4.58 4.00 1.01
C ALA A 47 3.09 4.28 1.27
N ILE A 48 2.65 4.27 2.53
CA ILE A 48 1.28 4.63 2.90
C ILE A 48 1.03 6.13 2.65
N ASP A 49 1.94 7.00 3.07
CA ASP A 49 1.82 8.45 2.85
C ASP A 49 1.82 8.81 1.36
N GLN A 50 2.62 8.14 0.53
CA GLN A 50 2.57 8.28 -0.93
C GLN A 50 1.25 7.79 -1.53
N CYS A 51 0.72 6.66 -1.04
CA CYS A 51 -0.58 6.15 -1.46
C CYS A 51 -1.71 7.10 -1.05
N LEU A 52 -1.61 7.73 0.12
CA LEU A 52 -2.58 8.70 0.62
C LEU A 52 -2.61 9.97 -0.24
N GLY A 53 -1.48 10.32 -0.87
CA GLY A 53 -1.37 11.37 -1.89
C GLY A 53 -1.85 10.96 -3.29
N CYS A 54 -2.30 9.73 -3.50
CA CYS A 54 -2.85 9.28 -4.78
C CYS A 54 -4.20 9.96 -5.07
N THR A 55 -4.39 10.39 -6.30
CA THR A 55 -5.61 11.07 -6.77
C THR A 55 -6.76 10.10 -7.04
N GLN A 56 -6.50 8.79 -7.14
CA GLN A 56 -7.47 7.79 -7.59
C GLN A 56 -7.57 6.55 -6.68
N PRO A 57 -7.87 6.69 -5.38
CA PRO A 57 -8.01 5.55 -4.46
C PRO A 57 -9.19 4.63 -4.81
N ALA A 58 -10.30 5.20 -5.31
CA ALA A 58 -11.47 4.43 -5.72
C ALA A 58 -11.19 3.51 -6.91
N ALA A 59 -10.37 3.98 -7.87
CA ALA A 59 -9.94 3.16 -9.01
C ALA A 59 -9.05 2.00 -8.56
N CYS A 60 -8.13 2.27 -7.62
CA CYS A 60 -7.28 1.24 -7.01
C CYS A 60 -8.11 0.14 -6.33
N LYS A 61 -9.11 0.54 -5.51
CA LYS A 61 -9.99 -0.42 -4.85
C LYS A 61 -10.79 -1.25 -5.86
N CYS A 62 -11.39 -0.59 -6.85
CA CYS A 62 -12.15 -1.26 -7.90
C CYS A 62 -11.26 -2.25 -8.68
N LEU A 63 -10.03 -1.85 -9.01
CA LEU A 63 -9.06 -2.71 -9.68
C LEU A 63 -8.77 -3.96 -8.83
N LEU A 64 -8.47 -3.80 -7.54
CA LEU A 64 -8.23 -4.91 -6.62
C LEU A 64 -9.44 -5.85 -6.51
N GLU A 65 -10.64 -5.31 -6.39
CA GLU A 65 -11.89 -6.08 -6.28
C GLU A 65 -12.22 -6.85 -7.57
N ASN A 66 -11.93 -6.27 -8.74
CA ASN A 66 -12.22 -6.88 -10.05
C ASN A 66 -11.12 -7.83 -10.53
N SER A 67 -9.90 -7.70 -10.00
CA SER A 67 -8.79 -8.54 -10.40
C SER A 67 -8.84 -9.85 -9.61
N MET A 68 -8.80 -10.99 -10.30
CA MET A 68 -8.61 -12.30 -9.66
C MET A 68 -7.21 -12.81 -9.98
N GLY A 69 -6.30 -12.68 -9.01
CA GLY A 69 -4.90 -13.10 -9.12
C GLY A 69 -3.91 -11.94 -9.29
N GLN A 70 -2.79 -12.25 -9.93
CA GLN A 70 -1.65 -11.36 -10.12
C GLN A 70 -2.03 -10.17 -11.01
N LEU A 71 -1.71 -8.95 -10.58
CA LEU A 71 -2.20 -7.72 -11.18
C LEU A 71 -1.04 -6.78 -11.49
N ASN A 72 -0.95 -6.29 -12.72
CA ASN A 72 0.03 -5.27 -13.05
C ASN A 72 -0.22 -3.97 -12.27
N LEU A 73 0.87 -3.39 -11.75
CA LEU A 73 0.85 -2.09 -11.11
C LEU A 73 0.21 -1.04 -12.03
N PRO A 74 -0.81 -0.31 -11.56
CA PRO A 74 -1.41 0.72 -12.38
C PRO A 74 -0.45 1.91 -12.53
N GLU A 75 -0.48 2.58 -13.69
CA GLU A 75 0.38 3.73 -14.01
C GLU A 75 0.15 4.94 -13.08
N TYR A 76 -0.96 4.97 -12.35
CA TYR A 76 -1.26 5.99 -11.34
C TYR A 76 -0.74 5.61 -9.93
N CYS A 77 -0.16 4.41 -9.76
CA CYS A 77 0.34 3.94 -8.47
C CYS A 77 1.61 4.69 -8.08
N ARG A 78 1.51 5.59 -7.10
CA ARG A 78 2.68 6.31 -6.57
C ARG A 78 3.75 5.41 -5.95
N ASN A 79 3.39 4.17 -5.61
CA ASN A 79 4.30 3.18 -5.03
C ASN A 79 4.89 2.22 -6.06
N GLU A 80 4.67 2.46 -7.36
CA GLU A 80 5.19 1.58 -8.43
C GLU A 80 6.70 1.36 -8.33
N GLY A 81 7.47 2.41 -8.03
CA GLY A 81 8.92 2.33 -7.88
C GLY A 81 9.31 1.40 -6.74
N LEU A 82 8.70 1.60 -5.56
CA LEU A 82 8.95 0.79 -4.37
C LEU A 82 8.59 -0.68 -4.62
N PHE A 83 7.42 -0.95 -5.20
CA PHE A 83 7.03 -2.33 -5.51
C PHE A 83 7.95 -2.98 -6.55
N ASN A 84 8.40 -2.24 -7.55
CA ASN A 84 9.31 -2.76 -8.56
C ASN A 84 10.70 -3.06 -7.97
N GLU A 85 11.20 -2.20 -7.07
CA GLU A 85 12.45 -2.44 -6.34
C GLU A 85 12.35 -3.69 -5.44
N LEU A 86 11.25 -3.84 -4.71
CA LEU A 86 11.02 -5.00 -3.85
C LEU A 86 10.78 -6.29 -4.65
N SER A 87 10.12 -6.22 -5.80
CA SER A 87 9.90 -7.37 -6.69
C SER A 87 11.15 -7.80 -7.45
N SER A 88 12.16 -6.93 -7.55
CA SER A 88 13.42 -7.22 -8.25
C SER A 88 14.51 -7.81 -7.33
N LYS A 89 14.21 -7.96 -6.03
CA LYS A 89 15.08 -8.57 -5.03
C LYS A 89 14.79 -10.06 -4.90
#